data_AF-A0A1B6ETP4-F1
#
_entry.id   AF-A0A1B6ETP4-F1
#
_cell.length_a   1.000
_cell.length_b   1.000
_cell.length_c   1.000
_cell.angle_alpha   90.00
_cell.angle_beta   90.00
_cell.angle_gamma   90.00
#
_symmetry.space_group_name_H-M   'P 1'
#
loop_
_entity.id
_entity.type
_entity.pdbx_description
1 polymer ?
#
loop_
_entity_poly.entity_id
_entity_poly.type
_entity_poly.pdbx_seq_one_letter_code
_entity_poly.pdbx_strand_id
1 'polypeptide(L)'
;RADPHIGLLHRGTEKLIEYKTYTQALPYFDRLDYVSMMCNEQCYSLAVEKLLNIDIPLRAKYIRTLFAELTRILNHIMAVGTHALDIGAMTPFFWLFEEREKIMEFYERVSGARMHAAYIRPGGVSLDLPLGLLEDIYHFASKFGERLDETEDLLTSNRLWIQRTQDIGVVSAEDALNLGFSGVMLRGSGIK
;
A
#
# COMPACT_ATOMS: atom_id res chain seq x y z
N ARG A 1 -11.99 9.45 -27.39
CA ARG A 1 -11.46 10.60 -26.62
C ARG A 1 -12.01 10.48 -25.21
N ALA A 2 -11.14 10.27 -24.23
CA ALA A 2 -11.50 10.29 -22.82
C ALA A 2 -10.97 11.60 -22.23
N ASP A 3 -11.77 12.29 -21.43
CA ASP A 3 -11.38 13.52 -20.74
C ASP A 3 -11.70 13.36 -19.25
N PRO A 4 -10.75 12.84 -18.44
CA PRO A 4 -10.99 12.57 -17.04
C PRO A 4 -10.97 13.87 -16.23
N HIS A 5 -12.15 14.34 -15.83
CA HIS A 5 -12.27 15.46 -14.90
C HIS A 5 -11.96 15.02 -13.47
N ILE A 6 -10.77 15.37 -12.99
CA ILE A 6 -10.31 15.11 -11.61
C ILE A 6 -10.54 16.33 -10.69
N GLY A 7 -10.37 16.14 -9.38
CA GLY A 7 -10.44 17.23 -8.40
C GLY A 7 -11.66 17.22 -7.48
N LEU A 8 -12.59 16.28 -7.67
CA LEU A 8 -13.77 16.12 -6.79
C LEU A 8 -13.39 15.80 -5.32
N LEU A 9 -12.21 15.23 -5.10
CA LEU A 9 -11.64 14.97 -3.77
C LEU A 9 -10.46 15.89 -3.43
N HIS A 10 -10.24 16.98 -4.18
CA HIS A 10 -9.18 17.92 -3.85
C HIS A 10 -9.55 18.71 -2.59
N ARG A 11 -8.71 18.61 -1.56
CA ARG A 11 -8.94 19.20 -0.23
C ARG A 11 -7.94 20.30 0.14
N GLY A 12 -7.06 20.72 -0.77
CA GLY A 12 -6.00 21.68 -0.48
C GLY A 12 -5.04 21.21 0.62
N THR A 13 -4.72 19.91 0.65
CA THR A 13 -3.88 19.29 1.70
C THR A 13 -2.52 19.97 1.82
N GLU A 14 -1.87 20.26 0.69
CA GLU A 14 -0.58 20.97 0.63
C GLU A 14 -0.65 22.34 1.30
N LYS A 15 -1.74 23.08 1.07
CA LYS A 15 -1.93 24.40 1.69
C LYS A 15 -2.13 24.30 3.20
N LEU A 16 -2.80 23.26 3.68
CA LEU A 16 -2.99 23.02 5.12
C LEU A 16 -1.67 22.61 5.81
N ILE A 17 -0.76 21.95 5.08
CA ILE A 17 0.55 21.54 5.59
C ILE A 17 1.44 22.77 5.85
N GLU A 18 1.37 23.82 5.02
CA GLU A 18 2.15 25.05 5.21
C GLU A 18 1.89 25.74 6.57
N TYR A 19 0.67 25.62 7.09
CA TYR A 19 0.28 26.23 8.37
C TYR A 19 0.54 25.33 9.59
N LYS A 20 1.16 24.15 9.40
CA LYS A 20 1.34 23.13 10.44
C LYS A 20 2.80 22.77 10.63
N THR A 21 3.12 22.32 11.83
CA THR A 21 4.46 21.79 12.15
C THR A 21 4.65 20.40 11.54
N TYR A 22 5.90 19.96 11.37
CA TYR A 22 6.23 18.68 10.73
C TYR A 22 5.51 17.47 11.34
N THR A 23 5.35 17.43 12.67
CA THR A 23 4.65 16.34 13.37
C THR A 23 3.14 16.43 13.20
N GLN A 24 2.57 17.63 13.14
CA GLN A 24 1.15 17.85 12.88
C GLN A 24 0.79 17.61 11.40
N ALA A 25 1.76 17.73 10.49
CA ALA A 25 1.58 17.47 9.07
C ALA A 25 1.56 15.97 8.74
N LEU A 26 2.21 15.13 9.54
CA LEU A 26 2.32 13.68 9.32
C LEU A 26 0.98 12.99 8.99
N PRO A 27 -0.13 13.20 9.74
CA PRO A 27 -1.39 12.50 9.48
C PRO A 27 -2.08 12.90 8.16
N TYR A 28 -1.62 13.94 7.47
CA TYR A 28 -2.12 14.25 6.13
C TYR A 28 -1.62 13.23 5.11
N PHE A 29 -0.41 12.69 5.28
CA PHE A 29 0.18 11.71 4.36
C PHE A 29 -0.53 10.36 4.43
N ASP A 30 -1.05 9.96 5.60
CA ASP A 30 -1.92 8.79 5.77
C ASP A 30 -3.22 8.84 4.97
N ARG A 31 -3.63 10.05 4.57
CA ARG A 31 -4.92 10.31 3.94
C ARG A 31 -4.80 10.63 2.46
N LEU A 32 -3.58 10.64 1.90
CA LEU A 32 -3.34 10.81 0.48
C LEU A 32 -3.65 9.51 -0.25
N ASP A 33 -2.80 8.50 -0.10
CA ASP A 33 -3.15 7.11 -0.42
C ASP A 33 -3.63 6.43 0.87
N TYR A 34 -4.95 6.35 1.01
CA TYR A 34 -5.64 5.78 2.18
C TYR A 34 -5.58 4.24 2.23
N VAL A 35 -4.99 3.58 1.24
CA VAL A 35 -4.73 2.15 1.23
C VAL A 35 -3.30 1.88 1.69
N SER A 36 -2.33 2.73 1.33
CA SER A 36 -0.92 2.55 1.72
C SER A 36 -0.41 3.56 2.76
N MET A 37 -1.05 3.59 3.93
CA MET A 37 -0.81 4.59 4.98
C MET A 37 0.66 4.66 5.42
N MET A 38 1.23 3.54 5.91
CA MET A 38 2.61 3.51 6.45
C MET A 38 3.67 3.84 5.40
N CYS A 39 3.45 3.47 4.13
CA CYS A 39 4.38 3.81 3.05
C CYS A 39 4.45 5.34 2.83
N ASN A 40 3.31 6.03 2.94
CA ASN A 40 3.26 7.49 2.83
C ASN A 40 3.93 8.17 4.03
N GLU A 41 3.64 7.70 5.25
CA GLU A 41 4.32 8.16 6.47
C GLU A 41 5.83 7.96 6.37
N GLN A 42 6.26 6.81 5.82
CA GLN A 42 7.66 6.48 5.64
C GLN A 42 8.32 7.41 4.63
N CYS A 43 7.69 7.68 3.48
CA CYS A 43 8.21 8.60 2.47
C CYS A 43 8.42 10.00 3.07
N TYR A 44 7.42 10.49 3.79
CA TYR A 44 7.51 11.79 4.46
C TYR A 44 8.58 11.80 5.57
N SER A 45 8.63 10.77 6.40
CA SER A 45 9.61 10.67 7.48
C SER A 45 11.04 10.62 6.94
N LEU A 46 11.28 9.85 5.88
CA LEU A 46 12.58 9.79 5.21
C LEU A 46 12.99 11.14 4.61
N ALA A 47 12.03 11.90 4.04
CA ALA A 47 12.30 13.24 3.54
C ALA A 47 12.74 14.19 4.67
N VAL A 48 12.03 14.17 5.80
CA VAL A 48 12.37 15.00 6.97
C VAL A 48 13.69 14.55 7.61
N GLU A 49 13.94 13.25 7.73
CA GLU A 49 15.18 12.68 8.26
C GLU A 49 16.39 13.05 7.41
N LYS A 50 16.22 13.05 6.08
CA LYS A 50 17.25 13.50 5.14
C LYS A 50 17.54 14.99 5.27
N LEU A 51 16.53 15.83 5.51
CA LEU A 51 16.72 17.26 5.76
C LEU A 51 17.43 17.53 7.09
N LEU A 52 17.14 16.72 8.11
CA LEU A 52 17.75 16.83 9.44
C LEU A 52 19.12 16.15 9.55
N ASN A 53 19.53 15.37 8.54
CA ASN A 53 20.74 14.55 8.54
C ASN A 53 20.86 13.62 9.77
N ILE A 54 19.75 12.98 10.17
CA ILE A 54 19.71 12.06 11.31
C ILE A 54 19.66 10.62 10.79
N ASP A 55 20.41 9.71 11.44
CA ASP A 55 20.26 8.28 11.23
C ASP A 55 19.40 7.64 12.33
N ILE A 56 18.62 6.65 11.93
CA ILE A 56 17.59 5.99 12.75
C ILE A 56 18.19 4.71 13.35
N PRO A 57 17.82 4.32 14.59
CA PRO A 57 18.24 3.05 15.15
C PRO A 57 17.87 1.86 14.26
N LEU A 58 18.75 0.84 14.25
CA LEU A 58 18.62 -0.34 13.40
C LEU A 58 17.27 -1.05 13.57
N ARG A 59 16.78 -1.16 14.82
CA ARG A 59 15.48 -1.76 15.13
C ARG A 59 14.32 -1.05 14.41
N ALA A 60 14.31 0.27 14.39
CA ALA A 60 13.26 1.05 13.72
C ALA A 60 13.32 0.89 12.19
N LYS A 61 14.50 0.70 11.60
CA LYS A 61 14.63 0.37 10.16
C LYS A 61 13.94 -0.96 9.85
N TYR A 62 14.20 -2.00 10.64
CA TYR A 62 13.55 -3.32 10.47
C TYR A 62 12.03 -3.28 10.66
N ILE A 63 11.55 -2.55 11.68
CA ILE A 63 10.11 -2.39 11.92
C ILE A 63 9.45 -1.68 10.74
N ARG A 64 10.04 -0.59 10.24
CA ARG A 64 9.54 0.13 9.07
C ARG A 64 9.48 -0.77 7.84
N THR A 65 10.54 -1.53 7.54
CA THR A 65 10.53 -2.46 6.40
C THR A 65 9.47 -3.54 6.54
N LEU A 66 9.28 -4.09 7.74
CA LEU A 66 8.25 -5.10 8.00
C LEU A 66 6.85 -4.55 7.72
N PHE A 67 6.52 -3.39 8.29
CA PHE A 67 5.21 -2.78 8.04
C PHE A 67 5.04 -2.30 6.60
N ALA A 68 6.09 -1.80 5.95
CA ALA A 68 6.03 -1.40 4.55
C ALA A 68 5.66 -2.57 3.64
N GLU A 69 6.20 -3.76 3.89
CA GLU A 69 5.84 -4.96 3.12
C GLU A 69 4.43 -5.45 3.47
N LEU A 70 3.99 -5.37 4.73
CA LEU A 70 2.59 -5.63 5.08
C LEU A 70 1.63 -4.65 4.40
N THR A 71 2.00 -3.36 4.33
CA THR A 71 1.23 -2.35 3.58
C THR A 71 1.21 -2.64 2.09
N ARG A 72 2.33 -3.12 1.53
CA ARG A 72 2.40 -3.53 0.12
C ARG A 72 1.44 -4.67 -0.18
N ILE A 73 1.41 -5.70 0.69
CA ILE A 73 0.45 -6.80 0.60
C ILE A 73 -0.98 -6.24 0.65
N LEU A 74 -1.29 -5.41 1.64
CA LEU A 74 -2.62 -4.80 1.79
C LEU A 74 -3.04 -3.99 0.55
N ASN A 75 -2.12 -3.25 -0.07
CA ASN A 75 -2.39 -2.47 -1.28
C ASN A 75 -2.62 -3.38 -2.50
N HIS A 76 -1.80 -4.42 -2.69
CA HIS A 76 -2.01 -5.35 -3.79
C HIS A 76 -3.30 -6.18 -3.66
N ILE A 77 -3.66 -6.59 -2.44
CA ILE A 77 -4.94 -7.24 -2.14
C ILE A 77 -6.10 -6.33 -2.54
N MET A 78 -6.05 -5.05 -2.17
CA MET A 78 -7.07 -4.08 -2.57
C MET A 78 -7.11 -3.92 -4.10
N ALA A 79 -5.97 -3.69 -4.74
CA ALA A 79 -5.88 -3.46 -6.17
C ALA A 79 -6.41 -4.64 -6.99
N VAL A 80 -6.00 -5.87 -6.67
CA VAL A 80 -6.46 -7.08 -7.37
C VAL A 80 -7.92 -7.37 -7.01
N GLY A 81 -8.31 -7.25 -5.75
CA GLY A 81 -9.66 -7.52 -5.29
C GLY A 81 -10.70 -6.59 -5.93
N THR A 82 -10.44 -5.27 -5.97
CA THR A 82 -11.35 -4.31 -6.62
C THR A 82 -11.32 -4.44 -8.12
N HIS A 83 -10.16 -4.70 -8.73
CA HIS A 83 -10.09 -4.92 -10.17
C HIS A 83 -10.89 -6.15 -10.61
N ALA A 84 -10.81 -7.23 -9.82
CA ALA A 84 -11.62 -8.44 -10.03
C ALA A 84 -13.12 -8.13 -9.90
N LEU A 85 -13.50 -7.37 -8.88
CA LEU A 85 -14.88 -6.95 -8.65
C LEU A 85 -15.43 -6.11 -9.80
N ASP A 86 -14.67 -5.13 -10.30
CA ASP A 86 -15.06 -4.25 -11.40
C ASP A 86 -15.24 -5.01 -12.73
N ILE A 87 -14.49 -6.09 -12.94
CA ILE A 87 -14.66 -7.00 -14.09
C ILE A 87 -15.88 -7.92 -13.91
N GLY A 88 -16.24 -8.24 -12.66
CA GLY A 88 -17.44 -9.01 -12.29
C GLY A 88 -17.19 -10.24 -11.41
N ALA A 89 -15.95 -10.52 -11.02
CA ALA A 89 -15.61 -11.62 -10.12
C ALA A 89 -15.76 -11.18 -8.65
N MET A 90 -16.90 -11.53 -8.03
CA MET A 90 -17.20 -11.10 -6.66
C MET A 90 -16.54 -11.95 -5.57
N THR A 91 -16.28 -13.23 -5.81
CA THR A 91 -15.79 -14.15 -4.77
C THR A 91 -14.36 -13.83 -4.27
N PRO A 92 -13.36 -13.52 -5.12
CA PRO A 92 -12.00 -13.25 -4.65
C PRO A 92 -11.94 -12.02 -3.77
N PHE A 93 -12.81 -11.03 -4.01
CA PHE A 93 -12.89 -9.81 -3.21
C PHE A 93 -13.15 -10.12 -1.72
N PHE A 94 -14.11 -11.00 -1.42
CA PHE A 94 -14.43 -11.34 -0.03
C PHE A 94 -13.33 -12.16 0.66
N TRP A 95 -12.71 -13.11 -0.05
CA TRP A 95 -11.59 -13.89 0.49
C TRP A 95 -10.39 -13.01 0.82
N LEU A 96 -10.04 -12.13 -0.10
CA LEU A 96 -8.93 -11.17 0.05
C LEU A 96 -9.20 -10.16 1.17
N PHE A 97 -10.45 -9.75 1.37
CA PHE A 97 -10.81 -8.83 2.46
C PHE A 97 -10.74 -9.48 3.84
N GLU A 98 -10.94 -10.79 3.96
CA GLU A 98 -10.70 -11.50 5.21
C GLU A 98 -9.22 -11.42 5.62
N GLU A 99 -8.29 -11.66 4.67
CA GLU A 99 -6.86 -11.53 4.93
C GLU A 99 -6.44 -10.08 5.23
N ARG A 100 -7.09 -9.13 4.55
CA ARG A 100 -6.90 -7.70 4.84
C ARG A 100 -7.31 -7.34 6.26
N GLU A 101 -8.39 -7.92 6.77
CA GLU A 101 -8.86 -7.69 8.14
C GLU A 101 -7.82 -8.14 9.17
N LYS A 102 -7.19 -9.29 8.96
CA LYS A 102 -6.09 -9.81 9.81
C LYS A 102 -4.91 -8.84 9.85
N ILE A 103 -4.54 -8.25 8.71
CA ILE A 103 -3.50 -7.22 8.68
C ILE A 103 -3.94 -5.94 9.42
N MET A 104 -5.20 -5.56 9.33
CA MET A 104 -5.73 -4.40 10.08
C MET A 104 -5.70 -4.59 11.59
N GLU A 105 -5.89 -5.82 12.07
CA GLU A 105 -5.70 -6.16 13.49
C GLU A 105 -4.25 -5.89 13.94
N PHE A 106 -3.26 -6.22 13.10
CA PHE A 106 -1.86 -5.89 13.40
C PHE A 106 -1.64 -4.38 13.49
N TYR A 107 -2.30 -3.58 12.64
CA TYR A 107 -2.20 -2.12 12.67
C TYR A 107 -2.83 -1.56 13.94
N GLU A 108 -3.98 -2.11 14.34
CA GLU A 108 -4.67 -1.74 15.57
C GLU A 108 -3.82 -2.05 16.80
N ARG A 109 -3.20 -3.23 16.88
CA ARG A 109 -2.34 -3.60 18.01
C ARG A 109 -1.11 -2.71 18.16
N VAL A 110 -0.61 -2.17 17.07
CA VAL A 110 0.64 -1.41 17.03
C VAL A 110 0.41 0.09 17.23
N SER A 111 -0.67 0.62 16.67
CA SER A 111 -0.95 2.06 16.64
C SER A 111 -2.20 2.47 17.43
N GLY A 112 -3.08 1.53 17.77
CA GLY A 112 -4.42 1.79 18.31
C GLY A 112 -5.46 2.15 17.25
N ALA A 113 -5.07 2.26 15.97
CA ALA A 113 -5.96 2.57 14.87
C ALA A 113 -5.86 1.53 13.75
N ARG A 114 -6.99 1.24 13.11
CA ARG A 114 -7.07 0.20 12.06
C ARG A 114 -6.55 0.65 10.69
N MET A 115 -6.63 1.95 10.38
CA MET A 115 -6.15 2.50 9.10
C MET A 115 -5.12 3.60 9.32
N HIS A 116 -5.56 4.76 9.80
CA HIS A 116 -4.68 5.92 10.00
C HIS A 116 -3.89 5.78 11.30
N ALA A 117 -2.69 5.23 11.20
CA ALA A 117 -1.88 4.79 12.33
C ALA A 117 -1.01 5.92 12.94
N ALA A 118 -0.56 6.90 12.15
CA ALA A 118 0.42 7.90 12.55
C ALA A 118 1.63 7.30 13.30
N TYR A 119 2.09 6.12 12.83
CA TYR A 119 3.00 5.23 13.56
C TYR A 119 4.46 5.49 13.19
N ILE A 120 4.76 5.61 11.89
CA ILE A 120 6.07 5.99 11.39
C ILE A 120 6.18 7.50 11.50
N ARG A 121 7.13 7.98 12.30
CA ARG A 121 7.35 9.41 12.55
C ARG A 121 8.76 9.80 12.15
N PRO A 122 8.99 11.09 11.81
CA PRO A 122 10.35 11.59 11.64
C PRO A 122 11.19 11.30 12.90
N GLY A 123 12.28 10.55 12.74
CA GLY A 123 13.14 10.08 13.83
C GLY A 123 12.95 8.60 14.21
N GLY A 124 12.05 7.86 13.56
CA GLY A 124 11.90 6.42 13.73
C GLY A 124 10.44 5.96 13.79
N VAL A 125 10.04 5.43 14.93
CA VAL A 125 8.75 4.78 15.12
C VAL A 125 8.13 5.31 16.42
N SER A 126 6.80 5.47 16.46
CA SER A 126 6.12 6.05 17.62
C SER A 126 6.21 5.17 18.87
N LEU A 127 5.97 3.87 18.72
CA LEU A 127 5.95 2.90 19.82
C LEU A 127 6.64 1.61 19.37
N ASP A 128 7.24 0.87 20.29
CA ASP A 128 7.79 -0.46 19.96
C ASP A 128 6.66 -1.49 19.76
N LEU A 129 6.99 -2.62 19.14
CA LEU A 129 6.05 -3.71 18.89
C LEU A 129 5.53 -4.31 20.21
N PRO A 130 4.22 -4.60 20.33
CA PRO A 130 3.70 -5.35 21.46
C PRO A 130 4.23 -6.79 21.47
N LEU A 131 4.35 -7.37 22.65
CA LEU A 131 4.76 -8.77 22.82
C LEU A 131 3.77 -9.71 22.11
N GLY A 132 4.29 -10.74 21.45
CA GLY A 132 3.51 -11.75 20.72
C GLY A 132 3.17 -11.40 19.26
N LEU A 133 3.26 -10.13 18.83
CA LEU A 133 2.85 -9.74 17.48
C LEU A 133 3.67 -10.43 16.37
N LEU A 134 4.96 -10.67 16.61
CA LEU A 134 5.82 -11.33 15.63
C LEU A 134 5.41 -12.78 15.36
N GLU A 135 4.91 -13.48 16.38
CA GLU A 135 4.39 -14.85 16.24
C GLU A 135 3.10 -14.84 15.43
N ASP A 136 2.21 -13.88 15.68
CA ASP A 136 0.95 -13.74 14.94
C ASP A 136 1.18 -13.38 13.47
N ILE A 137 2.14 -12.49 13.18
CA ILE A 137 2.55 -12.16 11.80
C ILE A 137 3.14 -13.40 11.11
N TYR A 138 3.91 -14.21 11.82
CA TYR A 138 4.44 -15.46 11.27
C TYR A 138 3.32 -16.47 10.97
N HIS A 139 2.35 -16.62 11.87
CA HIS A 139 1.18 -17.48 11.64
C HIS A 139 0.34 -17.00 10.44
N PHE A 140 0.16 -15.68 10.29
CA PHE A 140 -0.48 -15.11 9.11
C PHE A 140 0.30 -15.45 7.83
N ALA A 141 1.60 -15.17 7.81
CA ALA A 141 2.46 -15.43 6.65
C ALA A 141 2.45 -16.91 6.23
N SER A 142 2.38 -17.83 7.20
CA SER A 142 2.34 -19.28 6.91
C SER A 142 1.08 -19.73 6.17
N LYS A 143 -0.06 -19.06 6.40
CA LYS A 143 -1.36 -19.40 5.76
C LYS A 143 -1.65 -18.56 4.53
N PHE A 144 -1.05 -17.37 4.44
CA PHE A 144 -1.31 -16.43 3.36
C PHE A 144 -0.93 -16.99 1.99
N GLY A 145 0.09 -17.84 1.90
CA GLY A 145 0.46 -18.54 0.66
C GLY A 145 -0.69 -19.36 0.08
N GLU A 146 -1.34 -20.19 0.89
CA GLU A 146 -2.47 -21.02 0.43
C GLU A 146 -3.65 -20.16 -0.05
N ARG A 147 -3.91 -19.03 0.59
CA ARG A 147 -4.95 -18.07 0.17
C ARG A 147 -4.62 -17.42 -1.18
N LEU A 148 -3.35 -17.13 -1.44
CA LEU A 148 -2.92 -16.60 -2.72
C LEU A 148 -3.12 -17.64 -3.83
N ASP A 149 -2.71 -18.89 -3.59
CA ASP A 149 -2.88 -19.98 -4.55
C ASP A 149 -4.36 -20.18 -4.92
N GLU A 150 -5.27 -20.18 -3.92
CA GLU A 150 -6.72 -20.26 -4.16
C GLU A 150 -7.26 -19.10 -5.02
N THR A 151 -6.73 -17.89 -4.84
CA THR A 151 -7.11 -16.74 -5.67
C THR A 151 -6.52 -16.79 -7.07
N GLU A 152 -5.30 -17.31 -7.20
CA GLU A 152 -4.60 -17.46 -8.48
C GLU A 152 -5.30 -18.51 -9.34
N ASP A 153 -5.68 -19.65 -8.76
CA ASP A 153 -6.40 -20.73 -9.44
C ASP A 153 -7.69 -20.23 -10.11
N LEU A 154 -8.42 -19.34 -9.43
CA LEU A 154 -9.69 -18.80 -9.91
C LEU A 154 -9.53 -17.73 -10.99
N LEU A 155 -8.48 -16.91 -10.93
CA LEU A 155 -8.29 -15.75 -11.82
C LEU A 155 -7.33 -16.06 -12.97
N THR A 156 -6.13 -16.55 -12.70
CA THR A 156 -5.02 -16.62 -13.66
C THR A 156 -5.31 -17.59 -14.80
N SER A 157 -5.89 -18.74 -14.50
CA SER A 157 -6.20 -19.78 -15.50
C SER A 157 -7.55 -19.54 -16.21
N ASN A 158 -8.36 -18.60 -15.72
CA ASN A 158 -9.72 -18.43 -16.18
C ASN A 158 -9.77 -17.76 -17.55
N ARG A 159 -10.37 -18.45 -18.53
CA ARG A 159 -10.50 -17.94 -19.90
C ARG A 159 -11.21 -16.59 -19.97
N LEU A 160 -12.22 -16.35 -19.12
CA LEU A 160 -12.94 -15.08 -19.09
C LEU A 160 -12.05 -13.95 -18.58
N TRP A 161 -11.19 -14.23 -17.60
CA TRP A 161 -10.24 -13.26 -17.07
C TRP A 161 -9.19 -12.89 -18.12
N ILE A 162 -8.59 -13.90 -18.76
CA ILE A 162 -7.59 -13.70 -19.81
C ILE A 162 -8.19 -12.90 -20.98
N GLN A 163 -9.39 -13.26 -21.45
CA GLN A 163 -10.07 -12.53 -22.53
C GLN A 163 -10.35 -11.06 -22.20
N ARG A 164 -10.40 -10.69 -20.92
CA ARG A 164 -10.72 -9.33 -20.44
C ARG A 164 -9.50 -8.55 -19.97
N THR A 165 -8.32 -9.13 -20.00
CA THR A 165 -7.07 -8.50 -19.53
C THR A 165 -5.95 -8.59 -20.55
N GLN A 166 -5.90 -9.65 -21.36
CA GLN A 166 -4.93 -9.81 -22.43
C GLN A 166 -5.20 -8.82 -23.56
N ASP A 167 -4.12 -8.20 -24.07
CA ASP A 167 -4.13 -7.20 -25.14
C ASP A 167 -4.92 -5.91 -24.85
N ILE A 168 -5.22 -5.62 -23.58
CA ILE A 168 -5.88 -4.39 -23.16
C ILE A 168 -4.88 -3.47 -22.45
N GLY A 169 -4.84 -2.19 -22.86
CA GLY A 169 -3.98 -1.20 -22.22
C GLY A 169 -2.49 -1.44 -22.46
N VAL A 170 -2.13 -1.92 -23.66
CA VAL A 170 -0.73 -2.14 -24.05
C VAL A 170 0.00 -0.80 -24.11
N VAL A 171 1.08 -0.67 -23.32
CA VAL A 171 1.93 0.52 -23.28
C VAL A 171 3.37 0.13 -23.62
N SER A 172 3.96 0.80 -24.61
CA SER A 172 5.35 0.60 -25.00
C SER A 172 6.31 1.11 -23.91
N ALA A 173 7.53 0.55 -23.86
CA ALA A 173 8.54 1.00 -22.89
C ALA A 173 8.90 2.49 -23.05
N GLU A 174 8.97 2.96 -24.30
CA GLU A 174 9.27 4.37 -24.61
C GLU A 174 8.14 5.29 -24.16
N ASP A 175 6.88 4.94 -24.44
CA ASP A 175 5.73 5.72 -24.01
C ASP A 175 5.60 5.75 -22.49
N ALA A 176 5.83 4.62 -21.82
CA ALA A 176 5.76 4.53 -20.37
C ALA A 176 6.77 5.48 -19.69
N LEU A 177 7.97 5.63 -20.25
CA LEU A 177 8.97 6.58 -19.78
C LEU A 177 8.59 8.03 -20.10
N ASN A 178 8.16 8.30 -21.34
CA ASN A 178 7.79 9.65 -21.77
C ASN A 178 6.58 10.19 -21.00
N LEU A 179 5.64 9.33 -20.62
CA LEU A 179 4.45 9.66 -19.83
C LEU A 179 4.72 9.72 -18.31
N GLY A 180 5.94 9.38 -17.86
CA GLY A 180 6.31 9.43 -16.44
C GLY A 180 5.65 8.35 -15.59
N PHE A 181 5.32 7.19 -16.16
CA PHE A 181 4.80 6.06 -15.39
C PHE A 181 5.85 5.52 -14.41
N SER A 182 5.38 4.86 -13.35
CA SER A 182 6.25 4.30 -12.31
C SER A 182 5.71 2.97 -11.77
N GLY A 183 6.53 2.23 -11.04
CA GLY A 183 6.10 1.03 -10.32
C GLY A 183 5.69 -0.13 -11.23
N VAL A 184 4.47 -0.65 -11.04
CA VAL A 184 3.95 -1.84 -11.76
C VAL A 184 3.81 -1.57 -13.26
N MET A 185 3.43 -0.34 -13.64
CA MET A 185 3.25 0.03 -15.05
C MET A 185 4.55 -0.07 -15.85
N LEU A 186 5.67 0.41 -15.30
CA LEU A 186 6.99 0.29 -15.96
C LEU A 186 7.46 -1.17 -16.04
N ARG A 187 7.30 -1.92 -14.93
CA ARG A 187 7.71 -3.33 -14.87
C ARG A 187 6.91 -4.19 -15.85
N GLY A 188 5.62 -3.89 -16.03
CA GLY A 188 4.77 -4.56 -17.01
C GLY A 188 5.19 -4.32 -18.46
N SER A 189 5.72 -3.13 -18.77
CA SER A 189 6.24 -2.77 -20.09
C SER A 189 7.66 -3.29 -20.38
N GLY A 190 8.27 -4.08 -19.48
CA GLY A 190 9.55 -4.75 -19.69
C GLY A 190 10.79 -3.99 -19.20
N ILE A 191 10.62 -2.86 -18.53
CA ILE A 191 11.72 -2.10 -17.90
C ILE A 191 12.01 -2.70 -16.52
N LYS A 192 13.26 -3.10 -16.28
CA LYS A 192 13.73 -3.67 -15.01
C LYS A 192 14.41 -2.64 -14.13
#